data_AF-A0A1X3F6J5-F1
#
_entry.id   AF-A0A1X3F6J5-F1
#
_cell.length_a   1.000
_cell.length_b   1.000
_cell.length_c   1.000
_cell.angle_alpha   90.00
_cell.angle_beta   90.00
_cell.angle_gamma   90.00
#
_symmetry.space_group_name_H-M   'P 1'
#
loop_
_entity.id
_entity.type
_entity.pdbx_description
1 polymer ?
#
loop_
_entity_poly.entity_id
_entity_poly.type
_entity_poly.pdbx_seq_one_letter_code
_entity_poly.pdbx_strand_id
1 'polypeptide(L)'
;MSRDPKHSITPTPRERDLMMLIARGMQNKNIAYELKISENTVRAHIGNIMRKYRLQNRTQIAIIFALRAAPPSLRRNLANGGRNSTTAAPAKAVAQNTPVPTAPD
;
A
#
# COMPACT_ATOMS: atom_id res chain seq x y z
N MET A 1 -25.82 3.34 -23.20
CA MET A 1 -24.53 3.59 -22.50
C MET A 1 -24.29 2.44 -21.51
N SER A 2 -23.65 1.35 -21.94
CA SER A 2 -23.33 0.22 -21.05
C SER A 2 -22.25 0.63 -20.05
N ARG A 3 -22.62 0.85 -18.79
CA ARG A 3 -21.66 0.85 -17.68
C ARG A 3 -21.28 -0.60 -17.41
N ASP A 4 -20.21 -1.09 -18.05
CA ASP A 4 -19.59 -2.35 -17.65
C ASP A 4 -19.29 -2.31 -16.13
N PRO A 5 -19.79 -3.27 -15.33
CA PRO A 5 -19.53 -3.33 -13.89
C PRO A 5 -18.02 -3.39 -13.56
N LYS A 6 -17.21 -3.85 -14.53
CA LYS A 6 -15.76 -3.92 -14.47
C LYS A 6 -15.07 -2.55 -14.38
N HIS A 7 -15.76 -1.46 -14.74
CA HIS A 7 -15.25 -0.08 -14.64
C HIS A 7 -15.85 0.71 -13.47
N SER A 8 -16.56 0.03 -12.55
CA SER A 8 -17.01 0.69 -11.32
C SER A 8 -15.80 1.07 -10.47
N ILE A 9 -15.75 2.35 -10.07
CA ILE A 9 -14.67 2.94 -9.25
C ILE A 9 -14.71 2.39 -7.80
N THR A 10 -15.68 1.53 -7.49
CA THR A 10 -15.91 0.97 -6.16
C THR A 10 -15.23 -0.40 -6.04
N PRO A 11 -14.28 -0.58 -5.11
CA PRO A 11 -13.73 -1.90 -4.82
C PRO A 11 -14.75 -2.81 -4.14
N THR A 12 -14.69 -4.09 -4.48
CA THR A 12 -15.40 -5.15 -3.75
C THR A 12 -14.88 -5.22 -2.30
N PRO A 13 -15.63 -5.83 -1.36
CA PRO A 13 -15.18 -5.96 0.04
C PRO A 13 -13.77 -6.58 0.15
N ARG A 14 -13.51 -7.66 -0.60
CA ARG A 14 -12.21 -8.34 -0.57
C ARG A 14 -11.09 -7.50 -1.18
N GLU A 15 -11.36 -6.79 -2.27
CA GLU A 15 -10.39 -5.83 -2.84
C GLU A 15 -10.11 -4.70 -1.85
N ARG A 16 -11.14 -4.18 -1.17
CA ARG A 16 -11.01 -3.12 -0.18
C ARG A 16 -10.12 -3.53 0.99
N ASP A 17 -10.30 -4.74 1.53
CA ASP A 17 -9.45 -5.26 2.61
C ASP A 17 -7.99 -5.33 2.16
N LEU A 18 -7.75 -5.90 0.98
CA LEU A 18 -6.40 -6.01 0.43
C LEU A 18 -5.77 -4.63 0.17
N MET A 19 -6.51 -3.67 -0.39
CA MET A 19 -6.06 -2.30 -0.60
C MET A 19 -5.74 -1.59 0.73
N MET A 20 -6.54 -1.83 1.77
CA MET A 20 -6.30 -1.29 3.11
C MET A 20 -4.99 -1.79 3.70
N LEU A 21 -4.72 -3.10 3.64
CA LEU A 21 -3.48 -3.68 4.16
C LEU A 21 -2.25 -3.21 3.36
N ILE A 22 -2.41 -3.02 2.05
CA ILE A 22 -1.38 -2.40 1.20
C ILE A 22 -1.12 -0.96 1.63
N ALA A 23 -2.17 -0.18 1.91
CA ALA A 23 -2.04 1.20 2.37
C ALA A 23 -1.38 1.32 3.75
N ARG A 24 -1.51 0.29 4.60
CA ARG A 24 -0.76 0.15 5.86
C ARG A 24 0.71 -0.22 5.67
N GLY A 25 1.17 -0.43 4.43
CA GLY A 25 2.56 -0.77 4.11
C GLY A 25 2.91 -2.25 4.31
N MET A 26 1.92 -3.13 4.54
CA MET A 26 2.19 -4.54 4.85
C MET A 26 2.83 -5.28 3.66
N GLN A 27 3.72 -6.22 3.96
CA GLN A 27 4.31 -7.10 2.96
C GLN A 27 3.32 -8.18 2.51
N ASN A 28 3.49 -8.72 1.29
CA ASN A 28 2.58 -9.72 0.74
C ASN A 28 2.45 -10.96 1.64
N LYS A 29 3.54 -11.40 2.28
CA LYS A 29 3.54 -12.52 3.24
C LYS A 29 2.64 -12.24 4.45
N ASN A 30 2.66 -11.02 4.98
CA ASN A 30 1.85 -10.64 6.13
C ASN A 30 0.37 -10.49 5.73
N ILE A 31 0.11 -9.93 4.54
CA ILE A 31 -1.25 -9.86 3.97
C ILE A 31 -1.82 -11.26 3.76
N ALA A 32 -1.01 -12.19 3.24
CA ALA A 32 -1.40 -13.58 3.03
C ALA A 32 -1.81 -14.27 4.34
N TYR A 33 -1.03 -14.05 5.40
CA TYR A 33 -1.33 -14.54 6.75
C TYR A 33 -2.64 -13.95 7.29
N GLU A 34 -2.82 -12.62 7.25
CA GLU A 34 -4.00 -11.93 7.77
C GLU A 34 -5.29 -12.33 7.03
N LEU A 35 -5.19 -12.50 5.71
CA LEU A 35 -6.32 -12.87 4.86
C LEU A 35 -6.53 -14.40 4.73
N LYS A 36 -5.67 -15.22 5.36
CA LYS A 36 -5.66 -16.69 5.28
C LYS A 36 -5.65 -17.23 3.85
N ILE A 37 -4.77 -16.68 3.00
CA ILE A 37 -4.58 -17.09 1.60
C ILE A 37 -3.09 -17.24 1.29
N SER A 38 -2.75 -17.78 0.11
CA SER A 38 -1.34 -17.87 -0.31
C SER A 38 -0.77 -16.51 -0.74
N GLU A 39 0.54 -16.33 -0.60
CA GLU A 39 1.22 -15.13 -1.09
C GLU A 39 1.11 -14.96 -2.62
N ASN A 40 1.06 -16.08 -3.35
CA ASN A 40 0.82 -16.06 -4.79
C ASN A 40 -0.59 -15.52 -5.12
N THR A 41 -1.59 -15.93 -4.34
CA THR A 41 -2.96 -15.42 -4.44
C THR A 41 -3.01 -13.91 -4.16
N VAL A 42 -2.25 -13.41 -3.17
CA VAL A 42 -2.10 -11.96 -2.93
C VAL A 42 -1.52 -11.25 -4.14
N ARG A 43 -0.43 -11.76 -4.74
CA ARG A 43 0.17 -11.17 -5.96
C ARG A 43 -0.83 -11.12 -7.11
N ALA A 44 -1.58 -12.20 -7.34
CA ALA A 44 -2.61 -12.25 -8.37
C ALA A 44 -3.73 -11.22 -8.12
N HIS A 45 -4.20 -11.08 -6.88
CA HIS A 45 -5.18 -10.06 -6.51
C HIS A 45 -4.66 -8.64 -6.73
N ILE A 46 -3.41 -8.34 -6.36
CA ILE A 46 -2.76 -7.05 -6.62
C ILE A 46 -2.73 -6.78 -8.13
N GLY A 47 -2.32 -7.75 -8.95
CA GLY A 47 -2.30 -7.62 -10.41
C GLY A 47 -3.69 -7.36 -11.00
N ASN A 48 -4.72 -8.04 -10.49
CA ASN A 48 -6.10 -7.81 -10.90
C ASN A 48 -6.60 -6.41 -10.53
N ILE A 49 -6.30 -5.93 -9.32
CA ILE A 49 -6.63 -4.57 -8.86
C ILE A 49 -5.93 -3.54 -9.75
N MET A 50 -4.63 -3.71 -10.00
CA MET A 50 -3.88 -2.79 -10.87
C MET A 50 -4.47 -2.72 -12.28
N ARG A 51 -4.77 -3.86 -12.90
CA ARG A 51 -5.44 -3.90 -14.21
C ARG A 51 -6.82 -3.25 -14.19
N LYS A 52 -7.65 -3.56 -13.18
CA LYS A 52 -9.01 -3.05 -13.06
C LYS A 52 -9.06 -1.53 -12.89
N TYR A 53 -8.15 -0.97 -12.10
CA TYR A 53 -8.09 0.46 -11.81
C TYR A 53 -7.04 1.22 -12.62
N ARG A 54 -6.43 0.57 -13.63
CA ARG A 54 -5.38 1.13 -14.50
C ARG A 54 -4.19 1.70 -13.75
N LEU A 55 -3.76 1.01 -12.69
CA LEU A 55 -2.63 1.40 -11.85
C LEU A 55 -1.37 0.69 -12.32
N GLN A 56 -0.23 1.33 -12.13
CA GLN A 56 1.07 0.84 -12.56
C GLN A 56 1.87 0.19 -11.43
N ASN A 57 1.58 0.54 -10.17
CA ASN A 57 2.32 0.01 -9.03
C ASN A 57 1.45 -0.08 -7.76
N ARG A 58 1.91 -0.88 -6.78
CA ARG A 58 1.20 -1.03 -5.49
C ARG A 58 1.11 0.28 -4.71
N THR A 59 2.06 1.19 -4.89
CA THR A 59 2.07 2.48 -4.20
C THR A 59 0.87 3.33 -4.64
N GLN A 60 0.51 3.30 -5.92
CA GLN A 60 -0.70 3.95 -6.42
C GLN A 60 -1.96 3.34 -5.79
N ILE A 61 -2.00 2.02 -5.54
CA ILE A 61 -3.10 1.38 -4.81
C ILE A 61 -3.24 1.99 -3.41
N ALA A 62 -2.13 2.09 -2.67
CA ALA A 62 -2.10 2.67 -1.34
C ALA A 62 -2.57 4.13 -1.33
N ILE A 63 -2.06 4.95 -2.26
CA ILE A 63 -2.39 6.37 -2.38
C ILE A 63 -3.88 6.55 -2.67
N ILE A 64 -4.44 5.83 -3.64
CA ILE A 64 -5.85 5.95 -4.02
C ILE A 64 -6.76 5.56 -2.85
N PHE A 65 -6.42 4.47 -2.15
CA PHE A 65 -7.16 4.05 -0.98
C PHE A 65 -7.13 5.12 0.13
N ALA A 66 -5.94 5.63 0.45
CA ALA A 66 -5.76 6.67 1.47
C ALA A 66 -6.51 7.95 1.11
N LEU A 67 -6.43 8.40 -0.14
CA LEU A 67 -7.16 9.58 -0.63
C LEU A 67 -8.68 9.41 -0.52
N ARG A 68 -9.20 8.19 -0.70
CA ARG A 68 -10.64 7.93 -0.56
C ARG A 68 -11.08 7.84 0.90
N ALA A 69 -10.21 7.40 1.80
CA ALA A 69 -10.47 7.35 3.24
C ALA A 69 -10.24 8.69 3.95
N ALA A 70 -9.42 9.58 3.39
CA ALA A 70 -9.06 10.86 3.98
C ALA A 70 -10.21 11.89 3.95
N PRO A 71 -10.30 12.76 4.98
CA PRO A 71 -11.26 13.86 4.98
C PRO A 71 -10.98 14.85 3.83
N PRO A 72 -12.01 15.55 3.31
CA PRO A 72 -11.87 16.45 2.16
C PRO A 72 -10.80 17.53 2.33
N SER A 73 -10.61 18.01 3.57
CA SER A 73 -9.58 19.00 3.94
C SER A 73 -8.16 18.50 3.70
N LEU A 74 -7.88 17.23 4.00
CA LEU A 74 -6.57 16.61 3.78
C LEU A 74 -6.33 16.33 2.29
N ARG A 75 -7.37 15.91 1.57
CA ARG A 75 -7.31 15.67 0.11
C ARG A 75 -6.95 16.95 -0.65
N ARG A 76 -7.53 18.08 -0.26
CA ARG A 76 -7.28 19.39 -0.88
C ARG A 76 -5.87 19.91 -0.58
N ASN A 77 -5.35 19.68 0.63
CA ASN A 77 -3.96 20.01 0.96
C ASN A 77 -2.95 19.18 0.15
N LEU A 78 -3.17 17.87 -0.04
CA LEU A 78 -2.31 17.04 -0.90
C LEU A 78 -2.35 17.47 -2.37
N ALA A 79 -3.52 17.91 -2.87
CA ALA A 79 -3.65 18.40 -4.24
C ALA A 79 -3.00 19.78 -4.44
N ASN A 80 -3.01 20.63 -3.41
CA ASN A 80 -2.48 22.00 -3.48
C ASN A 80 -0.99 22.10 -3.08
N GLY A 81 -0.45 21.09 -2.39
CA GLY A 81 0.90 21.09 -1.81
C GLY A 81 2.06 20.89 -2.80
N GLY A 82 1.79 20.73 -4.10
CA GLY A 82 2.80 20.45 -5.12
C GLY A 82 3.73 21.61 -5.50
N ARG A 83 3.79 22.72 -4.74
CA ARG A 83 4.60 23.90 -5.08
C ARG A 83 5.67 24.30 -4.05
N ASN A 84 5.67 23.73 -2.84
CA ASN A 84 6.67 24.10 -1.84
C ASN A 84 7.56 22.88 -1.50
N SER A 85 8.73 22.89 -2.14
CA SER A 85 9.92 22.08 -1.87
C SER A 85 10.26 21.88 -0.39
N THR A 86 10.51 20.65 0.05
CA THR A 86 11.68 20.35 0.91
C THR A 86 12.06 18.87 0.84
N THR A 87 13.34 18.64 0.60
CA THR A 87 14.10 17.39 0.78
C THR A 87 13.69 16.63 2.05
N ALA A 88 13.10 15.44 1.89
CA ALA A 88 13.00 14.48 2.97
C ALA A 88 14.36 13.78 3.16
N ALA A 89 15.15 14.29 4.11
CA ALA A 89 16.34 13.62 4.63
C ALA A 89 15.98 12.24 5.24
N PRO A 90 16.90 11.27 5.25
CA PRO A 90 16.61 9.88 5.61
C PRO A 90 16.35 9.73 7.10
N ALA A 91 15.36 8.90 7.43
CA ALA A 91 15.05 8.49 8.79
C ALA A 91 16.27 7.82 9.44
N LYS A 92 16.66 8.31 10.63
CA LYS A 92 17.58 7.63 11.54
C LYS A 92 17.03 6.23 11.86
N ALA A 93 17.69 5.20 11.36
CA ALA A 93 17.54 3.83 11.84
C ALA A 93 18.71 3.52 12.79
N VAL A 94 18.43 3.60 14.08
CA VAL A 94 19.21 2.98 15.14
C VAL A 94 19.05 1.46 15.00
N ALA A 95 20.13 0.75 14.68
CA ALA A 95 20.21 -0.70 14.82
C ALA A 95 21.55 -1.03 15.49
N GLN A 96 21.46 -1.25 16.80
CA GLN A 96 22.54 -1.79 17.62
C GLN A 96 22.70 -3.26 17.26
N ASN A 97 23.82 -3.63 16.63
CA ASN A 97 24.27 -5.01 16.56
C ASN A 97 25.36 -5.20 17.61
N THR A 98 25.02 -5.82 18.73
CA THR A 98 25.97 -6.30 19.73
C THR A 98 26.73 -7.49 19.16
N PRO A 99 28.07 -7.54 19.17
CA PRO A 99 28.81 -8.76 18.88
C PRO A 99 28.74 -9.70 20.09
N VAL A 100 28.40 -10.97 19.83
CA VAL A 100 28.52 -12.09 20.79
C VAL A 100 30.00 -12.35 21.07
N PRO A 101 30.44 -12.51 22.33
CA PRO A 101 31.82 -12.89 22.63
C PRO A 101 31.96 -14.41 22.47
N THR A 102 32.75 -14.86 21.50
CA THR A 102 33.26 -16.24 21.48
C THR A 102 34.48 -16.29 22.40
N ALA A 103 34.41 -17.14 23.42
CA ALA A 103 35.50 -17.40 24.36
C ALA A 103 36.69 -18.13 23.68
N PRO A 104 37.93 -17.95 24.17
CA PRO A 104 39.10 -18.66 23.65
C PRO A 104 39.33 -20.02 24.33
N ASP A 105 39.91 -20.96 23.57
CA ASP A 105 40.81 -22.03 24.04
C ASP A 105 42.20 -21.78 23.43
#